data_AF-A0A7D5RZH9-F1
#
_entry.id   AF-A0A7D5RZH9-F1
#
_cell.length_a   1.000
_cell.length_b   1.000
_cell.length_c   1.000
_cell.angle_alpha   90.00
_cell.angle_beta   90.00
_cell.angle_gamma   90.00
#
_symmetry.space_group_name_H-M   'P 1'
#
loop_
_entity.id
_entity.type
_entity.pdbx_description
1 polymer ?
#
loop_
_entity_poly.entity_id
_entity_poly.type
_entity_poly.pdbx_seq_one_letter_code
_entity_poly.pdbx_strand_id
1 'polypeptide(L)' 'MRPALAVKLYKEGALTLGKAAKLADQSLEGFIERLGKLGVSIVDYTADELNKELKDFE' A
#
# COMPACT_ATOMS: atom_id res chain seq x y z
N MET A 1 -17.33 -5.44 4.95
CA MET A 1 -16.83 -5.96 3.66
C MET A 1 -15.99 -4.95 2.87
N ARG A 2 -16.34 -3.65 2.83
CA ARG A 2 -15.61 -2.62 2.07
C ARG A 2 -14.08 -2.54 2.32
N PRO A 3 -13.56 -2.63 3.56
CA PRO A 3 -12.11 -2.53 3.80
C PRO A 3 -11.31 -3.72 3.24
N ALA A 4 -11.85 -4.94 3.32
CA ALA A 4 -11.19 -6.12 2.78
C ALA A 4 -11.09 -6.07 1.24
N LEU A 5 -12.16 -5.58 0.60
CA LEU A 5 -12.16 -5.36 -0.85
C LEU A 5 -11.17 -4.25 -1.26
N ALA A 6 -11.14 -3.14 -0.52
CA ALA A 6 -10.19 -2.06 -0.76
C ALA A 6 -8.73 -2.53 -0.65
N VAL A 7 -8.41 -3.34 0.36
CA VAL A 7 -7.07 -3.93 0.52
C VAL A 7 -6.74 -4.86 -0.66
N LYS A 8 -7.67 -5.72 -1.08
CA LYS A 8 -7.45 -6.62 -2.22
C LYS A 8 -7.18 -5.85 -3.51
N LEU A 9 -8.03 -4.88 -3.84
CA LEU A 9 -7.90 -4.08 -5.06
C LEU A 9 -6.66 -3.17 -5.04
N TYR A 10 -6.23 -2.72 -3.86
CA TYR A 10 -4.95 -2.03 -3.70
C TYR A 10 -3.76 -2.95 -4.00
N LYS A 11 -3.75 -4.16 -3.40
CA LYS A 11 -2.68 -5.16 -3.63
C LYS A 11 -2.56 -5.60 -5.09
N GLU A 12 -3.67 -5.61 -5.82
CA GLU A 12 -3.70 -5.95 -7.24
C GLU A 12 -3.33 -4.77 -8.16
N GLY A 13 -3.02 -3.59 -7.59
CA GLY A 13 -2.75 -2.37 -8.36
C GLY A 13 -3.99 -1.76 -9.04
N ALA A 14 -5.17 -2.35 -8.83
CA ALA A 14 -6.42 -1.92 -9.45
C ALA A 14 -6.92 -0.57 -8.88
N LEU A 15 -6.59 -0.26 -7.62
CA LEU A 15 -6.87 1.02 -6.99
C LEU A 15 -5.59 1.64 -6.44
N THR A 16 -5.43 2.94 -6.68
CA THR A 16 -4.41 3.74 -5.98
C THR A 16 -4.75 3.83 -4.50
N LEU A 17 -3.75 4.10 -3.66
CA LEU A 17 -3.90 4.20 -2.20
C LEU A 17 -5.09 5.10 -1.80
N GLY A 18 -5.19 6.29 -2.40
CA GLY A 18 -6.29 7.23 -2.11
C GLY A 18 -7.67 6.74 -2.58
N LYS A 19 -7.75 6.02 -3.71
CA LYS A 19 -9.03 5.43 -4.17
C LYS A 19 -9.46 4.26 -3.28
N ALA A 20 -8.51 3.45 -2.83
CA ALA A 20 -8.75 2.36 -1.90
C ALA A 20 -9.18 2.88 -0.51
N ALA A 21 -8.55 3.95 -0.02
CA ALA A 21 -8.95 4.62 1.23
C ALA A 21 -10.40 5.14 1.16
N LYS A 22 -10.78 5.79 0.06
CA LYS A 22 -12.16 6.22 -0.19
C LYS A 22 -13.14 5.05 -0.23
N LEU A 23 -12.78 3.94 -0.90
CA LEU A 23 -13.62 2.73 -0.93
C LEU A 23 -13.82 2.13 0.47
N ALA A 24 -12.78 2.19 1.31
CA ALA A 24 -12.82 1.72 2.69
C ALA A 24 -13.55 2.68 3.65
N ASP A 25 -13.98 3.86 3.18
CA ASP A 25 -14.54 4.94 4.00
C ASP A 25 -13.58 5.40 5.12
N GLN A 26 -12.30 5.52 4.75
CA GLN A 26 -11.22 5.93 5.65
C GLN A 26 -10.47 7.15 5.10
N SER A 27 -9.86 7.92 6.00
CA SER A 27 -8.82 8.86 5.61
C SER A 27 -7.62 8.11 5.00
N LEU A 28 -6.73 8.85 4.33
CA LEU A 28 -5.53 8.26 3.75
C LEU A 28 -4.65 7.63 4.85
N GLU A 29 -4.47 8.35 5.96
CA GLU A 29 -3.69 7.92 7.12
C GLU A 29 -4.30 6.67 7.77
N GLY A 30 -5.63 6.66 7.95
CA GLY A 30 -6.33 5.51 8.53
C GLY A 30 -6.28 4.26 7.64
N PHE A 31 -6.21 4.44 6.33
CA PHE A 31 -6.02 3.32 5.40
C PHE A 31 -4.57 2.84 5.39
N ILE A 32 -3.59 3.75 5.45
CA ILE A 32 -2.16 3.42 5.61
C ILE A 32 -1.93 2.60 6.89
N GLU A 33 -2.49 3.02 8.02
CA GLU A 33 -2.37 2.28 9.28
C GLU A 33 -2.95 0.86 9.17
N ARG A 34 -4.08 0.72 8.46
CA ARG A 34 -4.69 -0.59 8.19
C ARG A 34 -3.76 -1.48 7.35
N LEU A 35 -3.17 -0.94 6.28
CA LEU A 35 -2.25 -1.69 5.43
C LEU A 35 -1.04 -2.18 6.24
N GLY A 36 -0.48 -1.32 7.10
CA GLY A 36 0.61 -1.67 8.02
C GLY A 36 0.23 -2.82 8.97
N LYS A 37 -0.95 -2.78 9.59
CA LYS A 37 -1.45 -3.87 10.45
C LYS A 37 -1.64 -5.20 9.71
N LEU A 38 -1.82 -5.15 8.39
CA LEU A 38 -1.98 -6.32 7.52
C LEU A 38 -0.68 -6.75 6.83
N GLY A 39 0.44 -6.06 7.08
CA GLY A 39 1.73 -6.32 6.43
C GLY A 39 1.71 -6.06 4.92
N VAL A 40 0.81 -5.20 4.45
CA VAL A 40 0.74 -4.82 3.03
C VAL A 40 1.66 -3.63 2.80
N SER A 41 2.66 -3.81 1.92
CA SER A 41 3.56 -2.71 1.55
C SER A 41 2.78 -1.56 0.92
N ILE A 42 3.12 -0.34 1.31
CA ILE A 42 2.51 0.89 0.78
C ILE A 42 3.36 1.47 -0.37
N VAL A 43 4.61 1.01 -0.46
CA VAL A 43 5.62 1.43 -1.42
C VAL A 43 5.88 0.27 -2.35
N ASP A 44 5.67 0.51 -3.65
CA ASP A 44 6.00 -0.44 -4.69
C ASP A 44 7.47 -0.22 -5.07
N TYR A 45 8.37 -0.57 -4.14
CA TYR A 45 9.77 -0.73 -4.51
C TYR A 45 9.86 -2.00 -5.32
N THR A 46 10.19 -1.87 -6.61
CA THR A 46 10.69 -3.04 -7.32
C THR A 46 11.93 -3.55 -6.59
N ALA A 47 12.16 -4.87 -6.59
CA ALA A 47 13.35 -5.44 -5.95
C ALA A 47 14.65 -4.77 -6.46
N ASP A 48 14.64 -4.33 -7.71
CA ASP A 48 15.76 -3.61 -8.34
C ASP A 48 15.94 -2.18 -7.78
N GLU A 49 14.86 -1.44 -7.54
CA GLU A 49 14.93 -0.11 -6.91
C GLU A 49 15.41 -0.19 -5.47
N LEU A 50 14.93 -1.18 -4.70
CA LEU A 50 15.39 -1.41 -3.34
C LEU A 50 16.88 -1.78 -3.29
N ASN A 51 17.32 -2.67 -4.17
CA ASN A 51 18.75 -3.05 -4.27
C ASN A 51 19.63 -1.87 -4.67
N LYS A 52 19.11 -0.93 -5.47
CA LYS A 52 19.84 0.27 -5.87
C LYS A 52 19.97 1.25 -4.71
N GLU A 53 18.89 1.51 -3.97
CA GLU A 53 18.94 2.35 -2.77
C GLU A 53 19.88 1.75 -1.72
N LEU A 54 19.85 0.43 -1.48
CA LEU A 54 20.73 -0.22 -0.50
C LEU A 54 22.22 -0.10 -0.84
N LYS A 55 22.59 -0.10 -2.14
CA LYS A 55 23.97 0.10 -2.59
C LYS A 55 24.49 1.51 -2.35
N ASP A 56 23.61 2.51 -2.30
CA ASP A 56 24.00 3.90 -2.01
C ASP A 56 24.33 4.10 -0.52
N PHE A 57 24.04 3.13 0.35
CA PHE A 57 24.37 3.13 1.78
C PHE A 57 25.64 2.33 2.15
N GLU A 58 26.32 1.68 1.20
CA GLU A 58 27.60 0.97 1.38
C GLU A 58 28.82 1.85 1.02
#